data_AF-A0A9X6TJI7-F1
#
_entry.id   AF-A0A9X6TJI7-F1
#
_cell.length_a   1.000
_cell.length_b   1.000
_cell.length_c   1.000
_cell.angle_alpha   90.00
_cell.angle_beta   90.00
_cell.angle_gamma   90.00
#
_symmetry.space_group_name_H-M   'P 1'
#
loop_
_entity.id
_entity.type
_entity.pdbx_description
1 polymer ?
#
loop_
_entity_poly.entity_id
_entity_poly.type
_entity_poly.pdbx_seq_one_letter_code
_entity_poly.pdbx_strand_id
1 'polypeptide(L)'
;MKYKAVPTWEDYEIAKRNGISKNNVDDRVNSLDWDIKRAITQPLGKFDKYYVELAKKNGIAYHTYLKRLSLGWSEIKAVTKPPRKYKKKQIS
;
A
#
# COMPACT_ATOMS: atom_id res chain seq x y z
N MET A 1 26.68 4.32 -21.31
CA MET A 1 25.59 4.44 -20.31
C MET A 1 24.36 3.74 -20.88
N LYS A 2 23.72 2.83 -20.14
CA LYS A 2 22.46 2.21 -20.58
C LYS A 2 21.31 3.08 -20.07
N TYR A 3 20.48 3.61 -20.97
CA TYR A 3 19.28 4.36 -20.59
C TYR A 3 18.22 3.38 -20.08
N LYS A 4 17.56 3.71 -18.96
CA LYS A 4 16.39 2.95 -18.50
C LYS A 4 15.23 3.24 -19.45
N ALA A 5 14.46 2.20 -19.79
CA ALA A 5 13.25 2.38 -20.61
C ALA A 5 12.25 3.24 -19.84
N VAL A 6 11.69 4.26 -20.51
CA VAL A 6 10.71 5.18 -19.93
C VAL A 6 9.33 4.84 -20.48
N PRO A 7 8.27 4.81 -19.64
CA PRO A 7 6.91 4.57 -20.13
C PRO A 7 6.46 5.62 -21.14
N THR A 8 5.82 5.16 -22.20
CA THR A 8 5.23 6.00 -23.26
C THR A 8 3.85 6.51 -22.85
N TRP A 9 3.26 7.42 -23.64
CA TRP A 9 1.89 7.87 -23.42
C TRP A 9 0.86 6.73 -23.51
N GLU A 10 1.05 5.78 -24.44
CA GLU A 10 0.19 4.61 -24.59
C GLU A 10 0.21 3.72 -23.33
N ASP A 11 1.38 3.55 -22.73
CA ASP A 11 1.54 2.80 -21.47
C ASP A 11 0.70 3.40 -20.34
N TYR A 12 0.67 4.73 -20.23
CA TYR A 12 -0.17 5.41 -19.24
C TYR A 12 -1.66 5.28 -19.52
N GLU A 13 -2.08 5.22 -20.79
CA GLU A 13 -3.49 4.95 -21.12
C GLU A 13 -3.90 3.54 -20.72
N ILE A 14 -3.04 2.54 -20.99
CA ILE A 14 -3.26 1.15 -20.58
C ILE A 14 -3.34 1.08 -19.04
N ALA A 15 -2.40 1.72 -18.34
CA ALA A 15 -2.40 1.79 -16.89
C ALA A 15 -3.69 2.42 -16.35
N LYS A 16 -4.15 3.53 -16.96
CA LYS A 16 -5.39 4.21 -16.58
C LYS A 16 -6.62 3.31 -16.76
N ARG A 17 -6.70 2.56 -17.87
CA ARG A 17 -7.76 1.56 -18.10
C ARG A 17 -7.74 0.44 -17.04
N ASN A 18 -6.54 0.09 -16.53
CA ASN A 18 -6.34 -0.87 -15.45
C ASN A 18 -6.51 -0.26 -14.03
N GLY A 19 -6.88 1.02 -13.92
CA GLY A 19 -7.06 1.70 -12.63
C GLY A 19 -5.75 2.06 -11.92
N ILE A 20 -4.64 2.13 -12.65
CA ILE A 20 -3.31 2.50 -12.14
C ILE A 20 -3.01 3.93 -12.58
N SER A 21 -2.73 4.81 -11.62
CA SER A 21 -2.38 6.20 -11.92
C SER A 21 -0.95 6.34 -12.45
N LYS A 22 -0.69 7.42 -13.19
CA LYS A 22 0.65 7.76 -13.69
C LYS A 22 1.73 7.70 -12.59
N ASN A 23 1.48 8.34 -11.45
CA ASN A 23 2.42 8.33 -10.32
C ASN A 23 2.74 6.90 -9.84
N ASN A 24 1.77 5.98 -9.83
CA ASN A 24 2.03 4.59 -9.46
C ASN A 24 2.89 3.87 -10.50
N VAL A 25 2.71 4.16 -11.80
CA VAL A 25 3.58 3.61 -12.86
C VAL A 25 5.00 4.15 -12.70
N ASP A 26 5.15 5.47 -12.50
CA ASP A 26 6.44 6.14 -12.30
C ASP A 26 7.18 5.58 -11.08
N ASP A 27 6.49 5.42 -9.94
CA ASP A 27 7.07 4.84 -8.73
C ASP A 27 7.50 3.38 -8.96
N ARG A 28 6.69 2.59 -9.66
CA ARG A 28 7.02 1.19 -9.97
C ARG A 28 8.26 1.08 -10.85
N VAL A 29 8.39 1.92 -11.87
CA VAL A 29 9.54 1.87 -12.80
C VAL A 29 10.79 2.47 -12.16
N ASN A 30 10.67 3.62 -11.48
CA ASN A 30 11.84 4.36 -10.99
C ASN A 30 12.32 3.92 -9.61
N SER A 31 11.40 3.64 -8.69
CA SER A 31 11.72 3.33 -7.28
C SER A 31 11.77 1.83 -7.01
N LEU A 32 10.96 1.04 -7.74
CA LEU A 32 10.89 -0.42 -7.57
C LEU A 32 11.59 -1.20 -8.68
N ASP A 33 12.16 -0.52 -9.69
CA ASP A 33 12.81 -1.11 -10.87
C ASP A 33 11.96 -2.20 -11.56
N TRP A 34 10.64 -1.99 -11.63
CA TRP A 34 9.75 -2.88 -12.39
C TRP A 34 9.85 -2.61 -13.89
N ASP A 35 9.71 -3.69 -14.67
CA ASP A 35 9.46 -3.58 -16.11
C ASP A 35 8.16 -2.81 -16.40
N ILE A 36 8.15 -2.02 -17.47
CA ILE A 36 7.00 -1.17 -17.86
C ILE A 36 5.72 -2.01 -17.98
N LYS A 37 5.80 -3.17 -18.63
CA LYS A 37 4.64 -4.06 -18.81
C LYS A 37 4.09 -4.50 -17.45
N ARG A 38 4.96 -4.84 -16.51
CA ARG A 38 4.56 -5.19 -15.15
C ARG A 38 3.96 -3.98 -14.42
N ALA A 39 4.57 -2.80 -14.58
CA ALA A 39 4.14 -1.57 -13.94
C ALA A 39 2.72 -1.12 -14.36
N ILE A 40 2.32 -1.37 -15.60
CA ILE A 40 1.00 -0.98 -16.12
C ILE A 40 -0.09 -2.06 -16.01
N THR A 41 0.27 -3.31 -15.70
CA THR A 41 -0.69 -4.44 -15.63
C THR A 41 -0.94 -4.95 -14.22
N GLN A 42 0.06 -4.89 -13.33
CA GLN A 42 -0.09 -5.43 -11.99
C GLN A 42 -1.11 -4.59 -11.19
N PRO A 43 -2.20 -5.17 -10.68
CA PRO A 43 -3.18 -4.40 -9.90
C PRO A 43 -2.54 -3.84 -8.62
N LEU A 44 -3.02 -2.68 -8.16
CA LEU A 44 -2.67 -2.17 -6.84
C LEU A 44 -3.27 -3.10 -5.78
N GLY A 45 -2.56 -3.30 -4.67
CA GLY A 45 -3.10 -4.01 -3.52
C GLY A 45 -4.37 -3.33 -3.05
N LYS A 46 -5.52 -3.99 -3.19
CA LYS A 46 -6.79 -3.48 -2.71
C LYS A 46 -6.86 -3.76 -1.21
N PHE A 47 -6.84 -2.72 -0.40
CA PHE A 47 -7.33 -2.82 0.97
C PHE A 47 -8.84 -2.72 0.92
N ASP A 48 -9.53 -3.64 1.59
CA ASP A 48 -10.96 -3.51 1.74
C ASP A 48 -11.26 -2.25 2.56
N LYS A 49 -11.91 -1.29 1.91
CA LYS A 49 -12.28 0.00 2.52
C LYS A 49 -13.12 -0.23 3.77
N TYR A 50 -13.91 -1.31 3.80
CA TYR A 50 -14.69 -1.73 4.96
C TYR A 50 -13.81 -1.93 6.21
N TYR A 51 -12.71 -2.67 6.10
CA TYR A 51 -11.82 -2.93 7.23
C TYR A 51 -11.07 -1.69 7.70
N VAL A 52 -10.72 -0.79 6.78
CA VAL A 52 -10.10 0.50 7.12
C VAL A 52 -11.04 1.36 7.96
N GLU A 53 -12.31 1.46 7.55
CA GLU A 53 -13.34 2.18 8.31
C GLU A 53 -13.64 1.50 9.64
N LEU A 54 -13.67 0.17 9.69
CA LEU A 54 -13.89 -0.60 10.90
C LEU A 54 -12.72 -0.42 11.90
N ALA A 55 -11.47 -0.42 11.44
CA ALA A 55 -10.31 -0.10 12.27
C ALA A 55 -10.44 1.30 12.89
N LYS A 56 -10.84 2.30 12.10
CA LYS A 56 -11.05 3.67 12.58
C LYS A 56 -12.13 3.72 13.66
N LYS A 57 -13.26 3.04 13.46
CA LYS A 57 -14.33 2.91 14.46
C LYS A 57 -13.85 2.26 15.77
N ASN A 58 -12.95 1.28 15.66
CA ASN A 58 -12.36 0.58 16.82
C ASN A 58 -11.14 1.31 17.42
N GLY A 59 -10.87 2.56 17.01
CA GLY A 59 -9.76 3.35 17.54
C GLY A 59 -8.37 2.85 17.14
N ILE A 60 -8.28 2.05 16.07
CA ILE A 60 -7.02 1.53 15.54
C ILE A 60 -6.58 2.44 14.39
N ALA A 61 -5.41 3.05 14.55
CA ALA A 61 -4.81 3.86 13.49
C ALA A 61 -4.53 3.04 12.23
N TYR A 62 -4.65 3.68 11.06
CA TYR A 62 -4.45 3.05 9.76
C TYR A 62 -3.08 2.35 9.64
N HIS A 63 -2.00 3.03 10.06
CA HIS A 63 -0.66 2.44 10.06
C HIS A 63 -0.56 1.22 10.98
N THR A 64 -1.28 1.18 12.10
CA THR A 64 -1.33 0.02 12.99
C THR A 64 -2.03 -1.15 12.32
N TYR A 65 -3.14 -0.90 11.63
CA TYR A 65 -3.84 -1.92 10.83
C TYR A 65 -2.92 -2.49 9.74
N LEU A 66 -2.28 -1.63 8.95
CA LEU A 66 -1.34 -2.06 7.90
C LEU A 66 -0.16 -2.87 8.46
N LYS A 67 0.41 -2.42 9.59
CA LYS A 67 1.51 -3.15 10.23
C LYS A 67 1.06 -4.55 10.67
N ARG A 68 -0.17 -4.70 11.16
CA ARG A 68 -0.73 -6.01 11.53
C ARG A 68 -0.89 -6.93 10.32
N LEU A 69 -1.39 -6.41 9.19
CA LEU A 69 -1.45 -7.18 7.93
C LEU A 69 -0.05 -7.61 7.46
N SER A 70 0.94 -6.72 7.52
CA SER A 70 2.33 -7.07 7.16
C SER A 70 2.96 -8.12 8.08
N LEU A 71 2.43 -8.25 9.31
CA LEU A 71 2.81 -9.29 10.27
C LEU A 71 2.00 -10.59 10.09
N GLY A 72 1.21 -10.71 9.01
CA GLY A 72 0.41 -11.89 8.70
C GLY A 72 -0.86 -12.03 9.54
N TRP A 73 -1.37 -10.95 10.14
CA TRP A 73 -2.66 -11.00 10.83
C TRP A 73 -3.80 -11.00 9.83
N SER A 74 -4.88 -11.73 10.13
CA SER A 74 -6.14 -11.61 9.38
C SER A 74 -6.75 -10.23 9.56
N GLU A 75 -7.55 -9.77 8.58
CA GLU A 75 -8.16 -8.44 8.59
C GLU A 75 -9.02 -8.24 9.84
N ILE A 76 -9.88 -9.22 10.16
CA ILE A 76 -10.74 -9.19 11.35
C ILE A 76 -9.91 -9.05 12.63
N LYS A 77 -8.83 -9.83 12.77
CA LYS A 77 -7.94 -9.73 13.94
C LYS A 77 -7.24 -8.38 13.98
N ALA A 78 -6.85 -7.86 12.82
CA ALA A 78 -6.14 -6.59 12.69
C ALA A 78 -7.02 -5.39 13.07
N VAL A 79 -8.33 -5.44 12.80
CA VAL A 79 -9.29 -4.37 13.10
C VAL A 79 -9.98 -4.50 14.46
N THR A 80 -9.91 -5.65 15.14
CA THR A 80 -10.61 -5.86 16.43
C THR A 80 -9.70 -5.80 17.65
N LYS A 81 -8.41 -6.14 17.52
CA LYS A 81 -7.51 -6.16 18.67
C LYS A 81 -7.07 -4.75 19.07
N PRO A 82 -7.21 -4.34 20.34
CA PRO A 82 -6.79 -3.01 20.78
C PRO A 82 -5.26 -2.87 20.70
N PRO A 83 -4.74 -1.68 20.36
CA PRO A 83 -3.30 -1.41 20.39
C PRO A 83 -2.76 -1.43 21.82
N ARG A 84 -1.49 -1.80 21.98
CA ARG A 84 -0.81 -1.81 23.29
C ARG A 84 -0.70 -0.38 23.81
N LYS A 85 -1.12 -0.15 25.06
CA LYS A 85 -0.91 1.13 25.76
C LYS A 85 0.57 1.25 26.14
N TYR A 86 1.24 2.32 25.69
CA TYR A 86 2.60 2.63 26.11
C TYR A 86 2.57 3.20 27.53
N LYS A 87 3.36 2.62 28.44
CA LYS A 87 3.65 3.21 29.76
C LYS A 87 5.05 3.80 29.68
N LYS A 88 5.18 5.13 29.83
CA LYS A 88 6.50 5.76 30.00
C LYS A 88 7.14 5.17 31.26
N LYS A 89 8.34 4.60 31.13
CA LYS A 89 9.16 4.29 32.30
C LYS A 89 9.59 5.63 32.92
N GLN A 90 9.20 5.86 34.17
CA GLN A 90 9.84 6.87 35.00
C GLN A 90 11.26 6.38 35.24
N ILE A 91 12.25 7.07 34.68
CA ILE A 91 13.66 6.83 34.98
C ILE A 91 13.92 7.67 36.23
N SER A 92 14.06 6.99 37.37
CA SER A 92 14.46 7.59 38.66
C SER A 92 15.97 7.84 38.68
#